data_AF-A0A7S1RIS9-F1
#
_entry.id   AF-A0A7S1RIS9-F1
#
_cell.length_a   1.000
_cell.length_b   1.000
_cell.length_c   1.000
_cell.angle_alpha   90.00
_cell.angle_beta   90.00
_cell.angle_gamma   90.00
#
_symmetry.space_group_name_H-M   'P 1'
#
loop_
_entity.id
_entity.type
_entity.pdbx_description
1 polymer ?
#
loop_
_entity_poly.entity_id
_entity_poly.type
_entity_poly.pdbx_seq_one_letter_code
_entity_poly.pdbx_strand_id
1 'polypeptide(L)'
;SLPSSDQARAAMGGSSSKAALTVQDSPSSGGLRSIVSAPLDEVIKPEKFWELYDKQARAGVTMPFVGKLAGAGVASHECKDLEDGSFEINDAVSVGMLGGGGEVRLLMRHRFDKENKEWTSQSFDKSFDDSELKETVHIKELSSPFRIEAWTDVNAQRISDASIAGIETSILGEVLKRGGKDVTVVCKENAASSDGRTCALSEALDASITPDQFWALYVGFIKEGLGKPGTKEHKCKDLGSSNFVIIDTFETGLVTHEKFTFDAAKDLLVSYTHENDETMSEASRIDSYHTKVLRDPFRVEFWKEVAPGRKTPTSTMGALQGAIDSCLS
;
A
#
# COMPACT_ATOMS: atom_id res chain seq x y z
N SER A 1 18.71 -28.25 -15.56
CA SER A 1 17.57 -27.95 -14.67
C SER A 1 18.15 -27.43 -13.36
N LEU A 2 18.27 -26.11 -13.25
CA LEU A 2 18.78 -25.47 -12.04
C LEU A 2 17.65 -25.36 -11.01
N PRO A 3 17.88 -25.64 -9.73
CA PRO A 3 16.87 -25.47 -8.70
C PRO A 3 16.62 -23.97 -8.49
N SER A 4 15.36 -23.55 -8.57
CA SER A 4 14.90 -22.22 -8.19
C SER A 4 14.90 -22.12 -6.66
N SER A 5 16.00 -21.63 -6.10
CA SER A 5 16.10 -21.21 -4.71
C SER A 5 16.34 -19.71 -4.69
N ASP A 6 15.31 -18.95 -4.30
CA ASP A 6 15.38 -17.70 -3.53
C ASP A 6 14.00 -17.04 -3.55
N GLN A 7 13.04 -17.64 -2.84
CA GLN A 7 11.90 -16.88 -2.35
C GLN A 7 12.38 -16.07 -1.16
N ALA A 8 12.45 -14.76 -1.36
CA ALA A 8 12.88 -13.78 -0.37
C ALA A 8 12.12 -13.99 0.95
N ARG A 9 12.88 -14.36 1.99
CA ARG A 9 12.43 -14.26 3.38
C ARG A 9 12.17 -12.79 3.68
N ALA A 10 10.91 -12.39 3.72
CA ALA A 10 10.50 -11.08 4.23
C ALA A 10 10.81 -11.05 5.74
N ALA A 11 11.99 -10.54 6.08
CA ALA A 11 12.48 -10.45 7.44
C ALA A 11 12.13 -9.07 8.00
N MET A 12 10.93 -8.94 8.56
CA MET A 12 10.68 -7.93 9.60
C MET A 12 11.30 -8.48 10.89
N GLY A 13 12.25 -7.73 11.47
CA GLY A 13 13.16 -8.23 12.48
C GLY A 13 12.52 -8.81 13.75
N GLY A 14 13.13 -9.87 14.27
CA GLY A 14 13.31 -10.03 15.71
C GLY A 14 12.58 -11.18 16.42
N SER A 15 11.72 -11.94 15.75
CA SER A 15 11.34 -13.28 16.23
C SER A 15 11.26 -14.20 15.02
N SER A 16 11.89 -15.38 15.10
CA SER A 16 11.63 -16.42 14.11
C SER A 16 10.17 -16.84 14.29
N SER A 17 9.27 -16.30 13.47
CA SER A 17 7.87 -16.74 13.49
C SER A 17 7.85 -18.26 13.41
N LYS A 18 7.03 -18.89 14.26
CA LYS A 18 6.82 -20.34 14.26
C LYS A 18 6.13 -20.81 12.97
N ALA A 19 5.53 -19.89 12.21
CA ALA A 19 4.83 -20.17 10.97
C ALA A 19 5.09 -19.06 9.94
N ALA A 20 6.14 -19.26 9.13
CA ALA A 20 6.47 -18.34 8.06
C ALA A 20 5.35 -18.28 6.99
N LEU A 21 5.08 -17.08 6.50
CA LEU A 21 4.22 -16.83 5.35
C LEU A 21 5.05 -16.75 4.06
N THR A 22 4.45 -17.21 2.95
CA THR A 22 5.06 -17.12 1.61
C THR A 22 4.01 -16.76 0.57
N VAL A 23 4.40 -16.04 -0.48
CA VAL A 23 3.52 -15.81 -1.63
C VAL A 23 3.71 -16.96 -2.63
N GLN A 24 2.64 -17.69 -2.90
CA GLN A 24 2.64 -18.83 -3.82
C GLN A 24 1.33 -18.91 -4.61
N ASP A 25 1.20 -19.90 -5.48
CA ASP A 25 -0.04 -20.14 -6.21
C ASP A 25 -1.13 -20.56 -5.22
N SER A 26 -2.32 -19.99 -5.41
CA SER A 26 -3.47 -20.13 -4.53
C SER A 26 -3.96 -21.58 -4.52
N PRO A 27 -3.96 -22.25 -3.36
CA PRO A 27 -4.49 -23.61 -3.25
C PRO A 27 -6.00 -23.67 -3.47
N SER A 28 -6.72 -22.58 -3.20
CA SER A 28 -8.19 -22.51 -3.36
C SER A 28 -8.64 -21.93 -4.70
N SER A 29 -7.76 -21.23 -5.44
CA SER A 29 -8.10 -20.51 -6.67
C SER A 29 -7.05 -20.70 -7.77
N GLY A 30 -7.31 -21.60 -8.72
CA GLY A 30 -6.35 -21.92 -9.78
C GLY A 30 -5.90 -20.70 -10.59
N GLY A 31 -4.58 -20.55 -10.76
CA GLY A 31 -3.96 -19.49 -11.57
C GLY A 31 -3.82 -18.12 -10.88
N LEU A 32 -4.27 -17.99 -9.63
CA LEU A 32 -4.10 -16.77 -8.82
C LEU A 32 -3.01 -16.95 -7.76
N ARG A 33 -2.52 -15.84 -7.23
CA ARG A 33 -1.51 -15.82 -6.14
C ARG A 33 -2.18 -15.57 -4.79
N SER A 34 -1.58 -16.12 -3.74
CA SER A 34 -2.02 -15.95 -2.35
C SER A 34 -0.83 -15.97 -1.40
N ILE A 35 -0.99 -15.34 -0.23
CA ILE A 35 -0.10 -15.53 0.92
C ILE A 35 -0.52 -16.81 1.62
N VAL A 36 0.40 -17.73 1.88
CA VAL A 36 0.11 -19.01 2.53
C VAL A 36 1.09 -19.28 3.66
N SER A 37 0.56 -19.72 4.80
CA SER A 37 1.35 -20.10 5.96
C SER A 37 2.01 -21.47 5.82
N ALA A 38 3.10 -21.66 6.56
CA ALA A 38 3.53 -22.98 6.98
C ALA A 38 2.41 -23.71 7.76
N PRO A 39 2.45 -25.06 7.83
CA PRO A 39 1.54 -25.84 8.67
C PRO A 39 1.49 -25.33 10.11
N LEU A 40 0.30 -25.27 10.69
CA LEU A 40 0.01 -24.76 12.02
C LEU A 40 -0.40 -25.86 13.01
N ASP A 41 -0.55 -27.10 12.57
CA ASP A 41 -1.13 -28.22 13.35
C ASP A 41 -0.40 -28.46 14.69
N GLU A 42 0.90 -28.23 14.73
CA GLU A 42 1.73 -28.44 15.94
C GLU A 42 1.66 -27.29 16.95
N VAL A 43 1.15 -26.12 16.53
CA VAL A 43 1.21 -24.89 17.32
C VAL A 43 -0.17 -24.38 17.75
N ILE A 44 -1.20 -24.56 16.93
CA ILE A 44 -2.56 -24.12 17.24
C ILE A 44 -3.62 -24.91 16.46
N LYS A 45 -4.76 -25.17 17.11
CA LYS A 45 -5.92 -25.79 16.46
C LYS A 45 -6.75 -24.74 15.70
N PRO A 46 -7.41 -25.10 14.59
CA PRO A 46 -8.22 -24.16 13.82
C PRO A 46 -9.27 -23.40 14.65
N GLU A 47 -9.97 -24.08 15.55
CA GLU A 47 -11.01 -23.45 16.37
C GLU A 47 -10.44 -22.38 17.30
N LYS A 48 -9.25 -22.65 17.87
CA LYS A 48 -8.57 -21.70 18.74
C LYS A 48 -8.00 -20.52 17.97
N PHE A 49 -7.50 -20.77 16.75
CA PHE A 49 -7.05 -19.70 15.86
C PHE A 49 -8.18 -18.71 15.57
N TRP A 50 -9.35 -19.20 15.14
CA TRP A 50 -10.49 -18.33 14.83
C TRP A 50 -11.02 -17.58 16.06
N GLU A 51 -11.02 -18.21 17.24
CA GLU A 51 -11.38 -17.54 18.51
C GLU A 51 -10.44 -16.36 18.82
N LEU A 52 -9.13 -16.56 18.69
CA LEU A 52 -8.13 -15.53 18.95
C LEU A 52 -8.13 -14.45 17.86
N TYR A 53 -8.32 -14.84 16.60
CA TYR A 53 -8.40 -13.92 15.47
C TYR A 53 -9.64 -13.02 15.58
N ASP A 54 -10.82 -13.57 15.91
CA ASP A 54 -12.03 -12.78 16.17
C ASP A 54 -11.81 -11.77 17.30
N LYS A 55 -11.22 -12.23 18.42
CA LYS A 55 -10.87 -11.34 19.54
C LYS A 55 -9.94 -10.21 19.12
N GLN A 56 -8.94 -10.50 18.28
CA GLN A 56 -8.00 -9.50 17.78
C GLN A 56 -8.69 -8.51 16.85
N ALA A 57 -9.50 -8.98 15.90
CA ALA A 57 -10.23 -8.12 14.97
C ALA A 57 -11.22 -7.20 15.70
N ARG A 58 -11.92 -7.73 16.71
CA ARG A 58 -12.84 -6.95 17.56
C ARG A 58 -12.15 -5.91 18.43
N ALA A 59 -10.86 -6.07 18.73
CA ALA A 59 -10.09 -5.09 19.49
C ALA A 59 -9.74 -3.84 18.67
N GLY A 60 -9.99 -3.84 17.36
CA GLY A 60 -9.67 -2.74 16.45
C GLY A 60 -8.17 -2.60 16.21
N VAL A 61 -7.76 -1.42 15.76
CA VAL A 61 -6.36 -1.14 15.42
C VAL A 61 -5.49 -1.01 16.67
N THR A 62 -4.41 -1.78 16.72
CA THR A 62 -3.39 -1.66 17.77
C THR A 62 -2.17 -0.91 17.25
N MET A 63 -1.86 0.24 17.85
CA MET A 63 -0.66 0.99 17.49
C MET A 63 0.62 0.31 18.01
N PRO A 64 1.66 0.12 17.19
CA PRO A 64 2.95 -0.38 17.65
C PRO A 64 3.56 0.59 18.68
N PHE A 65 4.42 0.07 19.56
CA PHE A 65 5.01 0.85 20.66
C PHE A 65 5.70 2.14 20.19
N VAL A 66 6.45 2.08 19.08
CA VAL A 66 7.11 3.26 18.49
C VAL A 66 6.09 4.29 18.01
N GLY A 67 4.97 3.87 17.43
CA GLY A 67 3.87 4.76 17.04
C GLY A 67 3.27 5.49 18.24
N LYS A 68 3.06 4.77 19.36
CA LYS A 68 2.59 5.36 20.62
C LYS A 68 3.55 6.43 21.16
N LEU A 69 4.85 6.18 21.11
CA LEU A 69 5.87 7.15 21.52
C LEU A 69 5.87 8.41 20.63
N ALA A 70 5.52 8.28 19.35
CA ALA A 70 5.37 9.40 18.42
C ALA A 70 4.02 10.15 18.52
N GLY A 71 3.22 9.85 19.56
CA GLY A 71 1.91 10.47 19.79
C GLY A 71 0.78 9.89 18.95
N ALA A 72 1.02 8.76 18.27
CA ALA A 72 -0.03 8.07 17.53
C ALA A 72 -0.86 7.20 18.48
N GLY A 73 -2.16 7.11 18.27
CA GLY A 73 -3.06 6.44 19.21
C GLY A 73 -4.47 6.30 18.67
N VAL A 74 -5.24 5.40 19.28
CA VAL A 74 -6.67 5.25 18.98
C VAL A 74 -7.43 6.25 19.85
N ALA A 75 -8.02 7.27 19.22
CA ALA A 75 -8.82 8.30 19.87
C ALA A 75 -10.21 7.77 20.25
N SER A 76 -10.82 6.96 19.38
CA SER A 76 -12.05 6.22 19.67
C SER A 76 -12.06 4.88 18.96
N HIS A 77 -12.76 3.91 19.56
CA HIS A 77 -12.99 2.59 19.02
C HIS A 77 -14.45 2.22 19.23
N GLU A 78 -15.15 1.91 18.15
CA GLU A 78 -16.52 1.41 18.18
C GLU A 78 -16.56 0.05 17.48
N CYS A 79 -17.10 -0.96 18.17
CA CYS A 79 -17.39 -2.27 17.61
C CYS A 79 -18.90 -2.52 17.69
N LYS A 80 -19.52 -2.80 16.55
CA LYS A 80 -20.98 -2.98 16.45
C LYS A 80 -21.30 -4.29 15.74
N ASP A 81 -21.96 -5.21 16.45
CA ASP A 81 -22.50 -6.42 15.84
C ASP A 81 -23.70 -6.11 14.94
N LEU A 82 -23.81 -6.84 13.84
CA LEU A 82 -24.90 -6.77 12.87
C LEU A 82 -25.80 -8.02 12.96
N GLU A 83 -27.03 -7.92 12.46
CA GLU A 83 -28.02 -9.00 12.53
C GLU A 83 -27.62 -10.26 11.75
N ASP A 84 -26.76 -10.11 10.73
CA ASP A 84 -26.26 -11.20 9.89
C ASP A 84 -25.05 -11.94 10.51
N GLY A 85 -24.63 -11.56 11.73
CA GLY A 85 -23.49 -12.12 12.44
C GLY A 85 -22.13 -11.54 12.05
N SER A 86 -22.09 -10.55 11.16
CA SER A 86 -20.90 -9.72 10.93
C SER A 86 -20.77 -8.63 12.01
N PHE A 87 -19.65 -7.91 12.02
CA PHE A 87 -19.47 -6.73 12.88
C PHE A 87 -18.70 -5.62 12.18
N GLU A 88 -18.98 -4.38 12.57
CA GLU A 88 -18.35 -3.17 12.07
C GLU A 88 -17.40 -2.59 13.13
N ILE A 89 -16.25 -2.10 12.67
CA ILE A 89 -15.23 -1.38 13.45
C ILE A 89 -15.13 0.03 12.89
N ASN A 90 -15.30 1.03 13.75
CA ASN A 90 -15.12 2.43 13.44
C ASN A 90 -14.10 3.03 14.42
N ASP A 91 -12.85 3.06 13.96
CA ASP A 91 -11.73 3.56 14.75
C ASP A 91 -11.33 4.95 14.28
N ALA A 92 -11.18 5.88 15.22
CA ALA A 92 -10.53 7.15 14.99
C ALA A 92 -9.09 7.04 15.48
N VAL A 93 -8.12 7.22 14.58
CA VAL A 93 -6.69 7.02 14.86
C VAL A 93 -5.94 8.34 14.67
N SER A 94 -5.33 8.84 15.74
CA SER A 94 -4.30 9.87 15.64
C SER A 94 -3.04 9.25 15.05
N VAL A 95 -2.55 9.82 13.95
CA VAL A 95 -1.32 9.34 13.27
C VAL A 95 -0.04 9.93 13.86
N GLY A 96 -0.16 10.76 14.90
CA GLY A 96 0.97 11.35 15.62
C GLY A 96 1.82 12.30 14.77
N MET A 97 2.98 12.69 15.30
CA MET A 97 3.88 13.64 14.64
C MET A 97 4.48 13.09 13.34
N LEU A 98 4.70 11.78 13.27
CA LEU A 98 5.29 11.13 12.09
C LEU A 98 4.30 11.01 10.92
N GLY A 99 2.99 11.05 11.19
CA GLY A 99 1.95 11.04 10.17
C GLY A 99 1.47 12.43 9.73
N GLY A 100 2.19 13.50 10.08
CA GLY A 100 1.79 14.87 9.74
C GLY A 100 0.76 15.50 10.69
N GLY A 101 0.39 14.81 11.77
CA GLY A 101 -0.66 15.22 12.69
C GLY A 101 -2.07 15.03 12.11
N GLY A 102 -3.07 14.94 12.99
CA GLY A 102 -4.47 14.75 12.61
C GLY A 102 -5.01 13.37 12.96
N GLU A 103 -6.30 13.19 12.63
CA GLU A 103 -7.07 11.98 12.90
C GLU A 103 -7.52 11.35 11.59
N VAL A 104 -7.32 10.04 11.46
CA VAL A 104 -7.79 9.23 10.34
C VAL A 104 -8.86 8.29 10.86
N ARG A 105 -9.96 8.15 10.12
CA ARG A 105 -10.98 7.16 10.44
C ARG A 105 -10.75 5.87 9.66
N LEU A 106 -10.87 4.75 10.35
CA LEU A 106 -10.77 3.41 9.78
C LEU A 106 -12.13 2.74 9.95
N LEU A 107 -12.75 2.44 8.81
CA LEU A 107 -14.04 1.77 8.74
C LEU A 107 -13.83 0.37 8.20
N MET A 108 -14.05 -0.63 9.04
CA MET A 108 -13.89 -2.04 8.65
C MET A 108 -15.15 -2.85 8.95
N ARG A 109 -15.57 -3.71 8.05
CA ARG A 109 -16.61 -4.72 8.30
C ARG A 109 -15.98 -6.10 8.24
N HIS A 110 -16.21 -6.90 9.27
CA HIS A 110 -15.67 -8.24 9.40
C HIS A 110 -16.78 -9.28 9.43
N ARG A 111 -16.54 -10.41 8.78
CA ARG A 111 -17.45 -11.56 8.79
C ARG A 111 -16.66 -12.85 8.77
N PHE A 112 -17.09 -13.82 9.57
CA PHE A 112 -16.60 -15.18 9.50
C PHE A 112 -17.68 -16.10 8.91
N ASP A 113 -17.41 -16.64 7.73
CA ASP A 113 -18.18 -17.70 7.12
C ASP A 113 -17.69 -19.06 7.65
N LYS A 114 -18.45 -19.65 8.58
CA LYS A 114 -18.13 -20.93 9.19
C LYS A 114 -18.21 -22.11 8.22
N GLU A 115 -19.05 -22.02 7.19
CA GLU A 115 -19.21 -23.09 6.19
C GLU A 115 -17.99 -23.14 5.28
N ASN A 116 -17.56 -21.98 4.79
CA ASN A 116 -16.39 -21.85 3.92
C ASN A 116 -15.06 -21.74 4.67
N LYS A 117 -15.12 -21.67 6.02
CA LYS A 117 -14.00 -21.44 6.92
C LYS A 117 -13.14 -20.25 6.49
N GLU A 118 -13.84 -19.16 6.21
CA GLU A 118 -13.26 -17.97 5.59
C GLU A 118 -13.67 -16.73 6.36
N TRP A 119 -12.67 -15.92 6.69
CA TRP A 119 -12.82 -14.61 7.27
C TRP A 119 -12.64 -13.56 6.18
N THR A 120 -13.58 -12.62 6.11
CA THR A 120 -13.49 -11.44 5.24
C THR A 120 -13.42 -10.18 6.07
N SER A 121 -12.45 -9.32 5.76
CA SER A 121 -12.30 -7.98 6.32
C SER A 121 -12.40 -6.95 5.20
N GLN A 122 -13.50 -6.22 5.15
CA GLN A 122 -13.78 -5.18 4.17
C GLN A 122 -13.36 -3.82 4.72
N SER A 123 -12.68 -2.99 3.93
CA SER A 123 -12.33 -1.62 4.32
C SER A 123 -13.07 -0.60 3.47
N PHE A 124 -13.52 0.49 4.09
CA PHE A 124 -14.35 1.51 3.46
C PHE A 124 -13.72 2.91 3.57
N ASP A 125 -14.12 3.85 2.70
CA ASP A 125 -13.64 5.24 2.73
C ASP A 125 -14.31 6.07 3.83
N LYS A 126 -15.60 6.38 3.65
CA LYS A 126 -16.31 7.38 4.47
C LYS A 126 -17.51 6.82 5.23
N SER A 127 -18.13 5.79 4.70
CA SER A 127 -19.30 5.11 5.29
C SER A 127 -19.23 3.62 4.99
N PHE A 128 -20.08 2.82 5.65
CA PHE A 128 -20.22 1.39 5.41
C PHE A 128 -21.09 1.04 4.18
N ASP A 129 -21.27 2.00 3.26
CA ASP A 129 -21.97 1.78 2.00
C ASP A 129 -21.06 1.04 1.02
N ASP A 130 -21.61 0.07 0.28
CA ASP A 130 -20.82 -0.75 -0.66
C ASP A 130 -20.17 0.08 -1.78
N SER A 131 -20.68 1.29 -2.07
CA SER A 131 -20.05 2.24 -2.99
C SER A 131 -18.72 2.81 -2.48
N GLU A 132 -18.49 2.78 -1.17
CA GLU A 132 -17.27 3.24 -0.51
C GLU A 132 -16.29 2.08 -0.22
N LEU A 133 -16.64 0.84 -0.59
CA LEU A 133 -15.79 -0.34 -0.40
C LEU A 133 -14.49 -0.19 -1.20
N LYS A 134 -13.35 -0.26 -0.52
CA LYS A 134 -12.02 -0.16 -1.13
C LYS A 134 -11.43 -1.50 -1.49
N GLU A 135 -11.43 -2.39 -0.52
CA GLU A 135 -10.82 -3.71 -0.65
C GLU A 135 -11.46 -4.68 0.33
N THR A 136 -11.31 -5.97 0.03
CA THR A 136 -11.67 -7.07 0.91
C THR A 136 -10.44 -7.96 1.11
N VAL A 137 -10.00 -8.09 2.35
CA VAL A 137 -9.00 -9.10 2.73
C VAL A 137 -9.73 -10.39 3.03
N HIS A 138 -9.32 -11.46 2.38
CA HIS A 138 -9.79 -12.81 2.60
C HIS A 138 -8.74 -13.60 3.35
N ILE A 139 -9.17 -14.36 4.35
CA ILE A 139 -8.33 -15.25 5.14
C ILE A 139 -9.06 -16.59 5.25
N LYS A 140 -8.51 -17.62 4.63
CA LYS A 140 -9.16 -18.92 4.47
C LYS A 140 -8.37 -20.01 5.18
N GLU A 141 -9.06 -20.87 5.91
CA GLU A 141 -8.49 -22.11 6.42
C GLU A 141 -8.29 -23.11 5.29
N LEU A 142 -7.07 -23.63 5.18
CA LEU A 142 -6.78 -24.83 4.40
C LEU A 142 -6.66 -26.01 5.36
N SER A 143 -7.40 -27.08 5.09
CA SER A 143 -7.35 -28.30 5.90
C SER A 143 -6.33 -29.30 5.34
N SER A 144 -5.66 -30.04 6.24
CA SER A 144 -4.77 -31.17 5.93
C SER A 144 -3.52 -30.85 5.08
N PRO A 145 -2.47 -30.22 5.66
CA PRO A 145 -2.35 -29.75 7.05
C PRO A 145 -3.10 -28.43 7.28
N PHE A 146 -3.36 -28.07 8.54
CA PHE A 146 -3.94 -26.77 8.87
C PHE A 146 -3.00 -25.64 8.44
N ARG A 147 -3.45 -24.80 7.51
CA ARG A 147 -2.76 -23.59 7.08
C ARG A 147 -3.75 -22.44 6.93
N ILE A 148 -3.21 -21.24 6.83
CA ILE A 148 -3.96 -20.05 6.46
C ILE A 148 -3.51 -19.59 5.08
N GLU A 149 -4.49 -19.38 4.20
CA GLU A 149 -4.34 -18.69 2.93
C GLU A 149 -4.93 -17.27 3.06
N ALA A 150 -4.31 -16.27 2.46
CA ALA A 150 -4.87 -14.93 2.39
C ALA A 150 -4.58 -14.21 1.08
N TRP A 151 -5.49 -13.32 0.71
CA TRP A 151 -5.35 -12.40 -0.41
C TRP A 151 -6.20 -11.15 -0.18
N THR A 152 -5.98 -10.12 -0.98
CA THR A 152 -6.79 -8.90 -0.96
C THR A 152 -7.43 -8.71 -2.33
N ASP A 153 -8.75 -8.62 -2.40
CA ASP A 153 -9.46 -8.21 -3.61
C ASP A 153 -9.69 -6.70 -3.54
N VAL A 154 -9.15 -5.97 -4.51
CA VAL A 154 -9.13 -4.49 -4.51
C VAL A 154 -10.07 -3.96 -5.58
N ASN A 155 -10.81 -2.89 -5.25
CA ASN A 155 -11.61 -2.15 -6.21
C ASN A 155 -10.77 -1.08 -6.91
N ALA A 156 -11.14 -0.75 -8.14
CA ALA A 156 -10.46 0.32 -8.88
C ALA A 156 -10.68 1.66 -8.17
N GLN A 157 -9.59 2.39 -7.90
CA GLN A 157 -9.68 3.68 -7.21
C GLN A 157 -8.74 4.72 -7.82
N ARG A 158 -9.20 5.97 -7.83
CA ARG A 158 -8.33 7.13 -8.02
C ARG A 158 -8.26 7.89 -6.69
N ILE A 159 -7.04 8.08 -6.19
CA ILE A 159 -6.77 8.68 -4.89
C ILE A 159 -6.04 10.00 -5.11
N SER A 160 -6.54 11.04 -4.46
CA SER A 160 -6.08 12.43 -4.57
C SER A 160 -6.31 13.24 -3.29
N ASP A 161 -6.36 12.56 -2.15
CA ASP A 161 -6.62 13.14 -0.84
C ASP A 161 -5.39 13.85 -0.25
N ALA A 162 -5.48 14.25 1.02
CA ALA A 162 -4.43 14.91 1.78
C ALA A 162 -3.09 14.19 1.71
N SER A 163 -3.10 12.84 1.70
CA SER A 163 -1.87 12.06 1.66
C SER A 163 -1.14 12.25 0.33
N ILE A 164 -1.89 12.21 -0.77
CA ILE A 164 -1.36 12.42 -2.13
C ILE A 164 -0.90 13.86 -2.32
N ALA A 165 -1.66 14.85 -1.81
CA ALA A 165 -1.25 16.25 -1.85
C ALA A 165 0.01 16.53 -1.01
N GLY A 166 0.17 15.86 0.14
CA GLY A 166 1.36 15.92 0.97
C GLY A 166 2.60 15.31 0.30
N ILE A 167 2.44 14.18 -0.38
CA ILE A 167 3.49 13.56 -1.21
C ILE A 167 3.91 14.52 -2.33
N GLU A 168 2.95 15.05 -3.09
CA GLU A 168 3.23 16.00 -4.18
C GLU A 168 3.96 17.24 -3.66
N THR A 169 3.48 17.82 -2.56
CA THR A 169 4.12 18.98 -1.91
C THR A 169 5.58 18.70 -1.56
N SER A 170 5.86 17.52 -0.99
CA SER A 170 7.22 17.12 -0.60
C SER A 170 8.13 16.92 -1.82
N ILE A 171 7.61 16.29 -2.87
CA ILE A 171 8.32 16.08 -4.15
C ILE A 171 8.65 17.43 -4.79
N LEU A 172 7.66 18.32 -4.93
CA LEU A 172 7.84 19.62 -5.56
C LEU A 172 8.83 20.50 -4.79
N GLY A 173 8.77 20.48 -3.45
CA GLY A 173 9.74 21.19 -2.61
C GLY A 173 11.18 20.74 -2.87
N GLU A 174 11.43 19.43 -2.95
CA GLU A 174 12.77 18.90 -3.23
C GLU A 174 13.23 19.19 -4.66
N VAL A 175 12.35 19.08 -5.65
CA VAL A 175 12.63 19.42 -7.05
C VAL A 175 13.02 20.89 -7.20
N LEU A 176 12.27 21.80 -6.59
CA LEU A 176 12.55 23.23 -6.62
C LEU A 176 13.86 23.57 -5.92
N LYS A 177 14.12 22.97 -4.76
CA LYS A 177 15.38 23.14 -4.03
C LYS A 177 16.58 22.76 -4.88
N ARG A 178 16.51 21.67 -5.65
CA ARG A 178 17.55 21.26 -6.62
C ARG A 178 17.71 22.22 -7.78
N GLY A 179 16.63 22.88 -8.18
CA GLY A 179 16.65 24.01 -9.12
C GLY A 179 17.21 25.30 -8.53
N GLY A 180 17.69 25.30 -7.28
CA GLY A 180 18.19 26.48 -6.58
C GLY A 180 17.09 27.43 -6.11
N LYS A 181 15.86 26.92 -5.94
CA LYS A 181 14.69 27.68 -5.50
C LYS A 181 14.26 27.20 -4.13
N ASP A 182 14.30 28.09 -3.14
CA ASP A 182 13.80 27.82 -1.80
C ASP A 182 12.37 28.38 -1.68
N VAL A 183 11.41 27.63 -2.21
CA VAL A 183 10.00 28.02 -2.27
C VAL A 183 9.16 26.92 -1.62
N THR A 184 8.27 27.32 -0.71
CA THR A 184 7.24 26.42 -0.18
C THR A 184 6.13 26.28 -1.21
N VAL A 185 5.82 25.05 -1.61
CA VAL A 185 4.70 24.74 -2.50
C VAL A 185 3.54 24.24 -1.67
N VAL A 186 2.32 24.62 -2.04
CA VAL A 186 1.10 24.03 -1.49
C VAL A 186 0.33 23.32 -2.59
N CYS A 187 0.00 22.06 -2.38
CA CYS A 187 -0.85 21.28 -3.26
C CYS A 187 -2.26 21.17 -2.68
N LYS A 188 -3.26 21.37 -3.53
CA LYS A 188 -4.67 21.21 -3.17
C LYS A 188 -5.10 19.78 -3.44
N GLU A 189 -5.62 19.09 -2.43
CA GLU A 189 -6.28 17.79 -2.57
C GLU A 189 -7.60 17.89 -3.34
N ASN A 190 -8.00 16.78 -3.98
CA ASN A 190 -9.28 16.61 -4.68
C ASN A 190 -9.64 17.75 -5.66
N ALA A 191 -8.63 18.39 -6.25
CA ALA A 191 -8.81 19.40 -7.29
C ALA A 191 -9.31 18.74 -8.59
N ALA A 192 -10.08 19.50 -9.38
CA ALA A 192 -10.48 19.04 -10.70
C ALA A 192 -9.26 18.96 -11.63
N SER A 193 -8.97 17.75 -12.10
CA SER A 193 -7.97 17.49 -13.14
C SER A 193 -8.51 17.92 -14.50
N SER A 194 -7.61 18.14 -15.44
CA SER A 194 -7.87 18.35 -16.87
C SER A 194 -8.77 17.29 -17.53
N ASP A 195 -8.91 16.10 -16.95
CA ASP A 195 -9.82 15.04 -17.42
C ASP A 195 -11.18 14.99 -16.70
N GLY A 196 -11.44 15.93 -15.79
CA GLY A 196 -12.69 16.02 -15.03
C GLY A 196 -12.76 15.15 -13.77
N ARG A 197 -11.76 14.32 -13.49
CA ARG A 197 -11.65 13.54 -12.24
C ARG A 197 -10.80 14.30 -11.20
N THR A 198 -10.62 13.74 -10.01
CA THR A 198 -9.90 14.42 -8.92
C THR A 198 -8.38 14.16 -8.94
N CYS A 199 -7.58 15.15 -8.58
CA CYS A 199 -6.13 15.09 -8.44
C CYS A 199 -5.64 15.94 -7.26
N ALA A 200 -4.42 15.73 -6.81
CA ALA A 200 -3.68 16.77 -6.12
C ALA A 200 -3.15 17.74 -7.19
N LEU A 201 -3.25 19.04 -6.92
CA LEU A 201 -2.87 20.08 -7.89
C LEU A 201 -2.03 21.15 -7.20
N SER A 202 -0.85 21.43 -7.75
CA SER A 202 0.02 22.50 -7.29
C SER A 202 -0.56 23.89 -7.58
N GLU A 203 -0.08 24.89 -6.84
CA GLU A 203 -0.15 26.28 -7.29
C GLU A 203 0.68 26.52 -8.56
N ALA A 204 0.58 27.74 -9.13
CA ALA A 204 1.35 28.12 -10.31
C ALA A 204 2.84 28.23 -9.99
N LEU A 205 3.68 27.60 -10.80
CA LEU A 205 5.13 27.48 -10.60
C LEU A 205 5.94 28.30 -11.60
N ASP A 206 5.29 29.08 -12.47
CA ASP A 206 5.89 29.85 -13.58
C ASP A 206 7.06 30.76 -13.13
N ALA A 207 6.97 31.33 -11.93
CA ALA A 207 7.99 32.21 -11.36
C ALA A 207 9.23 31.45 -10.83
N SER A 208 9.10 30.14 -10.60
CA SER A 208 10.14 29.33 -9.98
C SER A 208 10.98 28.60 -11.01
N ILE A 209 10.37 27.79 -11.86
CA ILE A 209 11.03 26.99 -12.90
C ILE A 209 10.13 26.83 -14.12
N THR A 210 10.71 26.48 -15.26
CA THR A 210 9.96 26.11 -16.47
C THR A 210 9.52 24.63 -16.44
N PRO A 211 8.48 24.23 -17.19
CA PRO A 211 8.08 22.82 -17.35
C PRO A 211 9.22 21.87 -17.72
N ASP A 212 10.13 22.29 -18.61
CA ASP A 212 11.21 21.43 -19.09
C ASP A 212 12.31 21.27 -18.02
N GLN A 213 12.59 22.33 -17.25
CA GLN A 213 13.45 22.26 -16.07
C GLN A 213 12.86 21.35 -15.00
N PHE A 214 11.54 21.42 -14.78
CA PHE A 214 10.84 20.52 -13.87
C PHE A 214 11.06 19.06 -14.25
N TRP A 215 10.80 18.67 -15.49
CA TRP A 215 10.99 17.28 -15.92
C TRP A 215 12.42 16.80 -15.76
N ALA A 216 13.40 17.63 -16.13
CA ALA A 216 14.81 17.29 -15.97
C ALA A 216 15.19 17.05 -14.50
N LEU A 217 14.76 17.93 -13.60
CA LEU A 217 15.05 17.83 -12.17
C LEU A 217 14.28 16.68 -11.50
N TYR A 218 13.00 16.51 -11.84
CA TYR A 218 12.14 15.48 -11.24
C TYR A 218 12.55 14.08 -11.68
N VAL A 219 12.82 13.85 -12.97
CA VAL A 219 13.32 12.55 -13.46
C VAL A 219 14.73 12.28 -12.90
N GLY A 220 15.59 13.29 -12.82
CA GLY A 220 16.91 13.17 -12.18
C GLY A 220 16.79 12.73 -10.72
N PHE A 221 15.92 13.40 -9.95
CA PHE A 221 15.63 13.06 -8.56
C PHE A 221 15.18 11.59 -8.39
N ILE A 222 14.25 11.12 -9.23
CA ILE A 222 13.78 9.72 -9.19
C ILE A 222 14.92 8.74 -9.47
N LYS A 223 15.73 8.99 -10.52
CA LYS A 223 16.84 8.12 -10.94
C LYS A 223 18.00 8.07 -9.94
N GLU A 224 18.13 9.07 -9.07
CA GLU A 224 19.14 9.12 -8.02
C GLU A 224 18.70 8.38 -6.74
N GLY A 225 17.40 8.14 -6.55
CA GLY A 225 16.87 7.40 -5.40
C GLY A 225 17.03 8.10 -4.06
N LEU A 226 17.32 9.40 -4.06
CA LEU A 226 17.65 10.13 -2.84
C LEU A 226 16.40 10.35 -1.98
N GLY A 227 16.52 10.06 -0.68
CA GLY A 227 15.51 10.41 0.31
C GLY A 227 14.41 9.39 0.55
N LYS A 228 14.49 8.16 0.02
CA LYS A 228 13.58 7.06 0.40
C LYS A 228 14.07 6.39 1.70
N PRO A 229 13.42 6.61 2.87
CA PRO A 229 13.88 6.06 4.15
C PRO A 229 13.88 4.53 4.14
N GLY A 230 14.89 3.91 4.75
CA GLY A 230 15.00 2.44 4.83
C GLY A 230 15.39 1.76 3.51
N THR A 231 15.79 2.51 2.48
CA THR A 231 16.31 1.93 1.22
C THR A 231 17.75 1.47 1.43
N LYS A 232 17.98 0.18 1.26
CA LYS A 232 19.31 -0.45 1.35
C LYS A 232 20.06 -0.38 0.02
N GLU A 233 19.35 -0.58 -1.09
CA GLU A 233 19.89 -0.52 -2.43
C GLU A 233 18.90 0.16 -3.37
N HIS A 234 19.41 1.06 -4.22
CA HIS A 234 18.65 1.73 -5.28
C HIS A 234 19.35 1.50 -6.62
N LYS A 235 18.61 0.99 -7.61
CA LYS A 235 19.11 0.76 -8.97
C LYS A 235 18.17 1.40 -9.98
N CYS A 236 18.73 2.13 -10.92
CA CYS A 236 18.01 2.61 -12.10
C CYS A 236 18.47 1.85 -13.33
N LYS A 237 17.53 1.22 -14.04
CA LYS A 237 17.74 0.57 -15.34
C LYS A 237 17.03 1.37 -16.43
N ASP A 238 17.80 2.01 -17.30
CA ASP A 238 17.22 2.68 -18.46
C ASP A 238 16.73 1.65 -19.48
N LEU A 239 15.52 1.85 -20.00
CA LEU A 239 14.91 0.98 -21.01
C LEU A 239 14.85 1.65 -22.40
N GLY A 240 15.33 2.90 -22.52
CA GLY A 240 15.22 3.72 -23.72
C GLY A 240 13.81 4.27 -23.93
N SER A 241 13.65 5.16 -24.93
CA SER A 241 12.37 5.78 -25.31
C SER A 241 11.61 6.42 -24.14
N SER A 242 12.34 7.13 -23.27
CA SER A 242 11.79 7.80 -22.07
C SER A 242 11.19 6.87 -21.01
N ASN A 243 11.56 5.59 -21.04
CA ASN A 243 11.16 4.59 -20.05
C ASN A 243 12.37 4.15 -19.22
N PHE A 244 12.15 3.90 -17.95
CA PHE A 244 13.18 3.34 -17.06
C PHE A 244 12.51 2.57 -15.92
N VAL A 245 13.29 1.75 -15.23
CA VAL A 245 12.85 0.98 -14.07
C VAL A 245 13.71 1.36 -12.88
N ILE A 246 13.06 1.67 -11.77
CA ILE A 246 13.70 1.77 -10.47
C ILE A 246 13.51 0.44 -9.74
N ILE A 247 14.59 -0.08 -9.17
CA ILE A 247 14.59 -1.28 -8.35
C ILE A 247 15.13 -0.88 -6.98
N ASP A 248 14.26 -0.83 -5.99
CA ASP A 248 14.62 -0.52 -4.62
C ASP A 248 14.56 -1.78 -3.77
N THR A 249 15.61 -2.03 -3.00
CA THR A 249 15.61 -3.05 -1.95
C THR A 249 15.64 -2.35 -0.60
N PHE A 250 14.63 -2.61 0.22
CA PHE A 250 14.50 -2.02 1.55
C PHE A 250 15.21 -2.88 2.61
N GLU A 251 15.49 -2.30 3.77
CA GLU A 251 16.07 -3.00 4.93
C GLU A 251 15.21 -4.18 5.40
N THR A 252 13.90 -4.13 5.15
CA THR A 252 12.93 -5.21 5.42
C THR A 252 13.06 -6.42 4.49
N GLY A 253 13.88 -6.30 3.43
CA GLY A 253 14.00 -7.28 2.35
C GLY A 253 12.93 -7.15 1.26
N LEU A 254 11.98 -6.21 1.39
CA LEU A 254 11.05 -5.86 0.31
C LEU A 254 11.84 -5.36 -0.89
N VAL A 255 11.52 -5.88 -2.08
CA VAL A 255 12.01 -5.35 -3.35
C VAL A 255 10.84 -4.75 -4.12
N THR A 256 10.94 -3.49 -4.51
CA THR A 256 9.99 -2.86 -5.43
C THR A 256 10.60 -2.71 -6.81
N HIS A 257 9.80 -2.98 -7.83
CA HIS A 257 10.10 -2.68 -9.22
C HIS A 257 9.11 -1.62 -9.69
N GLU A 258 9.60 -0.40 -9.91
CA GLU A 258 8.80 0.74 -10.36
C GLU A 258 9.13 1.04 -11.81
N LYS A 259 8.18 0.77 -12.72
CA LYS A 259 8.34 1.08 -14.15
C LYS A 259 7.81 2.47 -14.45
N PHE A 260 8.69 3.35 -14.92
CA PHE A 260 8.35 4.69 -15.33
C PHE A 260 8.16 4.77 -16.85
N THR A 261 7.06 5.40 -17.27
CA THR A 261 6.71 5.65 -18.68
C THR A 261 6.40 7.13 -18.85
N PHE A 262 7.20 7.83 -19.66
CA PHE A 262 7.00 9.25 -19.94
C PHE A 262 6.40 9.47 -21.34
N ASP A 263 5.17 9.98 -21.38
CA ASP A 263 4.48 10.43 -22.59
C ASP A 263 4.69 11.94 -22.77
N ALA A 264 5.72 12.30 -23.53
CA ALA A 264 6.07 13.70 -23.78
C ALA A 264 4.97 14.48 -24.52
N ALA A 265 4.13 13.82 -25.32
CA ALA A 265 3.03 14.48 -26.03
C ALA A 265 1.88 14.89 -25.10
N LYS A 266 1.77 14.21 -23.94
CA LYS A 266 0.76 14.51 -22.92
C LYS A 266 1.33 15.22 -21.69
N ASP A 267 2.64 15.46 -21.65
CA ASP A 267 3.36 15.90 -20.46
C ASP A 267 3.00 15.05 -19.23
N LEU A 268 3.03 13.73 -19.39
CA LEU A 268 2.58 12.76 -18.38
C LEU A 268 3.66 11.73 -18.10
N LEU A 269 4.05 11.61 -16.83
CA LEU A 269 4.86 10.52 -16.31
C LEU A 269 3.96 9.58 -15.52
N VAL A 270 4.00 8.29 -15.82
CA VAL A 270 3.31 7.25 -15.04
C VAL A 270 4.35 6.31 -14.45
N SER A 271 4.30 6.10 -13.14
CA SER A 271 5.02 5.03 -12.44
C SER A 271 4.07 3.87 -12.16
N TYR A 272 4.49 2.64 -12.43
CA TYR A 272 3.78 1.42 -12.09
C TYR A 272 4.58 0.63 -11.05
N THR A 273 4.02 0.44 -9.86
CA THR A 273 4.70 -0.22 -8.74
C THR A 273 4.37 -1.70 -8.69
N HIS A 274 5.40 -2.54 -8.62
CA HIS A 274 5.28 -3.99 -8.44
C HIS A 274 6.12 -4.41 -7.22
N GLU A 275 5.59 -5.29 -6.37
CA GLU A 275 6.30 -5.82 -5.21
C GLU A 275 6.81 -7.23 -5.48
N ASN A 276 8.11 -7.46 -5.28
CA ASN A 276 8.78 -8.76 -5.39
C ASN A 276 8.53 -9.51 -6.72
N ASP A 277 8.21 -8.79 -7.81
CA ASP A 277 7.99 -9.34 -9.14
C ASP A 277 8.85 -8.60 -10.18
N GLU A 278 10.02 -9.18 -10.49
CA GLU A 278 10.93 -8.67 -11.52
C GLU A 278 10.30 -8.68 -12.93
N THR A 279 9.31 -9.53 -13.17
CA THR A 279 8.62 -9.58 -14.47
C THR A 279 7.68 -8.40 -14.67
N MET A 280 7.34 -7.67 -13.60
CA MET A 280 6.41 -6.54 -13.59
C MET A 280 5.10 -6.88 -14.31
N SER A 281 4.55 -8.05 -13.99
CA SER A 281 3.29 -8.50 -14.56
C SER A 281 2.14 -7.58 -14.16
N GLU A 282 1.12 -7.44 -15.01
CA GLU A 282 -0.06 -6.62 -14.70
C GLU A 282 -0.78 -7.12 -13.43
N ALA A 283 -0.73 -8.43 -13.17
CA ALA A 283 -1.29 -9.04 -11.97
C ALA A 283 -0.58 -8.56 -10.69
N SER A 284 0.74 -8.39 -10.71
CA SER A 284 1.54 -7.95 -9.56
C SER A 284 1.54 -6.45 -9.32
N ARG A 285 1.01 -5.66 -10.27
CA ARG A 285 0.90 -4.20 -10.13
C ARG A 285 0.06 -3.86 -8.89
N ILE A 286 0.64 -3.15 -7.95
CA ILE A 286 -0.03 -2.72 -6.71
C ILE A 286 -0.76 -1.39 -6.94
N ASP A 287 -0.05 -0.41 -7.51
CA ASP A 287 -0.61 0.89 -7.82
C ASP A 287 0.13 1.54 -8.99
N SER A 288 -0.36 2.72 -9.38
CA SER A 288 0.35 3.62 -10.27
C SER A 288 0.25 5.06 -9.80
N TYR A 289 1.33 5.80 -9.96
CA TYR A 289 1.38 7.24 -9.69
C TYR A 289 1.50 7.99 -11.00
N HIS A 290 0.73 9.06 -11.13
CA HIS A 290 0.64 9.84 -12.34
C HIS A 290 1.03 11.27 -12.01
N THR A 291 2.03 11.79 -12.70
CA THR A 291 2.47 13.18 -12.62
C THR A 291 2.24 13.82 -13.98
N LYS A 292 1.42 14.87 -14.04
CA LYS A 292 1.12 15.58 -15.28
C LYS A 292 1.46 17.05 -15.16
N VAL A 293 2.09 17.62 -16.18
CA VAL A 293 2.37 19.05 -16.23
C VAL A 293 1.30 19.77 -17.08
N LEU A 294 0.69 20.79 -16.49
CA LEU A 294 -0.10 21.79 -17.20
C LEU A 294 0.84 22.96 -17.53
N ARG A 295 0.93 23.39 -18.78
CA ARG A 295 1.94 24.40 -19.20
C ARG A 295 1.49 25.86 -19.09
N ASP A 296 0.18 26.14 -19.01
CA ASP A 296 -0.36 27.51 -18.99
C ASP A 296 -1.59 27.62 -18.07
N PRO A 297 -1.45 28.18 -16.84
CA PRO A 297 -0.16 28.43 -16.16
C PRO A 297 0.59 27.13 -15.83
N PHE A 298 1.89 27.20 -15.58
CA PHE A 298 2.67 26.02 -15.20
C PHE A 298 2.22 25.46 -13.84
N ARG A 299 1.61 24.27 -13.85
CA ARG A 299 1.18 23.52 -12.66
C ARG A 299 1.48 22.03 -12.81
N VAL A 300 1.46 21.33 -11.69
CA VAL A 300 1.59 19.87 -11.65
C VAL A 300 0.29 19.30 -11.09
N GLU A 301 -0.27 18.31 -11.80
CA GLU A 301 -1.29 17.41 -11.28
C GLU A 301 -0.61 16.10 -10.83
N PHE A 302 -1.01 15.59 -9.67
CA PHE A 302 -0.54 14.32 -9.13
C PHE A 302 -1.70 13.47 -8.64
N TRP A 303 -1.73 12.18 -8.99
CA TRP A 303 -2.72 11.25 -8.44
C TRP A 303 -2.22 9.82 -8.42
N LYS A 304 -2.85 9.00 -7.58
CA LYS A 304 -2.63 7.55 -7.53
C LYS A 304 -3.82 6.83 -8.13
N GLU A 305 -3.57 5.79 -8.92
CA GLU A 305 -4.59 4.82 -9.33
C GLU A 305 -4.26 3.45 -8.76
N VAL A 306 -5.25 2.80 -8.15
CA VAL A 306 -5.16 1.42 -7.67
C VAL A 306 -5.91 0.54 -8.66
N ALA A 307 -5.22 -0.46 -9.21
CA ALA A 307 -5.79 -1.36 -10.19
C ALA A 307 -6.67 -2.42 -9.50
N PRO A 308 -7.85 -2.74 -10.06
CA PRO A 308 -8.71 -3.73 -9.46
C PRO A 308 -8.12 -5.14 -9.55
N GLY A 309 -8.64 -6.03 -8.70
CA GLY A 309 -8.37 -7.46 -8.74
C GLY A 309 -7.61 -7.97 -7.52
N ARG A 310 -7.27 -9.27 -7.56
CA ARG A 310 -6.59 -9.95 -6.45
C ARG A 310 -5.13 -9.51 -6.34
N LYS A 311 -4.72 -9.17 -5.11
CA LYS A 311 -3.37 -8.73 -4.72
C LYS A 311 -2.88 -9.52 -3.51
N THR A 312 -1.56 -9.57 -3.36
CA THR A 312 -0.87 -10.16 -2.19
C THR A 312 0.19 -9.18 -1.68
N PRO A 313 -0.21 -7.98 -1.23
CA PRO A 313 0.75 -6.97 -0.85
C PRO A 313 1.49 -7.38 0.42
N THR A 314 2.72 -6.90 0.56
CA THR A 314 3.57 -7.17 1.73
C THR A 314 2.93 -6.67 3.03
N SER A 315 2.08 -5.63 2.97
CA SER A 315 1.28 -5.14 4.10
C SER A 315 0.30 -6.19 4.63
N THR A 316 -0.49 -6.84 3.75
CA THR A 316 -1.40 -7.94 4.13
C THR A 316 -0.62 -9.10 4.72
N MET A 317 0.53 -9.45 4.14
CA MET A 317 1.39 -10.51 4.67
C MET A 317 1.91 -10.15 6.07
N GLY A 318 2.38 -8.91 6.28
CA GLY A 318 2.84 -8.45 7.59
C GLY A 318 1.73 -8.43 8.65
N ALA A 319 0.54 -7.96 8.30
CA ALA A 319 -0.62 -7.97 9.18
C ALA A 319 -1.05 -9.40 9.56
N LEU A 320 -1.09 -10.30 8.58
CA LEU A 320 -1.39 -11.72 8.82
C LEU A 320 -0.32 -12.39 9.67
N GLN A 321 0.97 -12.10 9.42
CA GLN A 321 2.07 -12.65 10.20
C GLN A 321 1.95 -12.24 11.67
N GLY A 322 1.69 -10.94 11.92
CA GLY A 322 1.48 -10.42 13.26
C GLY A 322 0.27 -11.03 13.96
N ALA A 323 -0.82 -11.28 13.23
CA ALA A 323 -2.01 -11.95 13.77
C ALA A 323 -1.74 -13.41 14.13
N ILE A 324 -1.07 -14.17 13.24
CA ILE A 324 -0.64 -15.55 13.52
C ILE A 324 0.27 -15.57 14.74
N ASP A 325 1.32 -14.74 14.77
CA ASP A 325 2.29 -14.73 15.86
C ASP A 325 1.62 -14.38 17.21
N SER A 326 0.65 -13.46 17.21
CA SER A 326 -0.13 -13.11 18.40
C SER A 326 -1.04 -14.25 18.87
N CYS A 327 -1.53 -15.10 17.95
CA CYS A 327 -2.29 -16.29 18.32
C CYS A 327 -1.40 -17.40 18.92
N LEU A 328 -0.08 -17.37 18.67
CA LEU A 328 0.89 -18.38 19.08
C LEU A 328 1.71 -18.00 20.33
N SER A 329 1.54 -16.78 20.84
CA SER A 329 2.16 -16.26 22.07
C SER A 329 1.33 -16.58 23.31
#